data_AF-A0A2A5KJQ8-F1
#
_entry.id   AF-A0A2A5KJQ8-F1
#
_cell.length_a   1.000
_cell.length_b   1.000
_cell.length_c   1.000
_cell.angle_alpha   90.00
_cell.angle_beta   90.00
_cell.angle_gamma   90.00
#
_symmetry.space_group_name_H-M   'P 1'
#
loop_
_entity.id
_entity.type
_entity.pdbx_description
1 polymer ?
#
loop_
_entity_poly.entity_id
_entity_poly.type
_entity_poly.pdbx_seq_one_letter_code
_entity_poly.pdbx_strand_id
1 'polypeptide(L)'
;AETFGSGIQHLAFRTDDIFATAAALAANGFVSLSISPNYYDDLEARFGLDAEFAERLKANNILYDRDEAGEYFQLYSPTYGEGLFFEIVERRGYRGYGAANAIFRIAALSKHLRPPGLPAIAKVRRDLHP
;
A
#
# COMPACT_ATOMS: atom_id res chain seq x y z
N ALA A 1 -6.26 -2.68 34.23
CA ALA A 1 -5.71 -1.46 33.60
C ALA A 1 -5.11 -1.90 32.28
N GLU A 2 -5.82 -1.68 31.18
CA GLU A 2 -5.34 -2.02 29.84
C GLU A 2 -4.48 -0.86 29.37
N THR A 3 -3.18 -1.10 29.23
CA THR A 3 -2.28 -0.14 28.63
C THR A 3 -2.63 -0.08 27.15
N PHE A 4 -3.39 0.94 26.72
CA PHE A 4 -3.50 1.37 25.32
C PHE A 4 -2.11 1.87 24.91
N GLY A 5 -1.20 0.92 24.71
CA GLY A 5 0.23 1.13 24.62
C GLY A 5 0.59 1.70 23.27
N SER A 6 1.49 2.68 23.30
CA SER A 6 2.39 3.09 22.23
C SER A 6 3.09 1.88 21.58
N GLY A 7 2.36 1.10 20.79
CA GLY A 7 2.87 -0.02 20.01
C GLY A 7 3.54 0.47 18.74
N ILE A 8 4.58 -0.25 18.29
CA ILE A 8 5.17 -0.01 16.98
C ILE A 8 4.12 -0.36 15.93
N GLN A 9 3.60 0.66 15.24
CA GLN A 9 2.57 0.46 14.23
C GLN A 9 3.16 -0.11 12.92
N HIS A 10 4.40 0.24 12.58
CA HIS A 10 5.06 -0.29 11.40
C HIS A 10 6.59 -0.27 11.47
N LEU A 11 7.19 -1.14 10.66
CA LEU A 11 8.63 -1.16 10.38
C LEU A 11 8.86 -0.94 8.89
N ALA A 12 9.77 -0.02 8.56
CA ALA A 12 10.17 0.28 7.19
C ALA A 12 11.54 -0.30 6.86
N PHE A 13 11.65 -1.01 5.74
CA PHE A 13 12.88 -1.58 5.21
C PHE A 13 13.29 -0.85 3.94
N ARG A 14 14.55 -0.41 3.88
CA ARG A 14 15.09 0.23 2.68
C ARG A 14 15.49 -0.82 1.64
N THR A 15 15.21 -0.53 0.37
CA THR A 15 15.76 -1.25 -0.79
C THR A 15 16.34 -0.26 -1.81
N ASP A 16 17.23 -0.77 -2.65
CA ASP A 16 17.81 -0.02 -3.77
C ASP A 16 17.13 -0.37 -5.12
N ASP A 17 16.23 -1.38 -5.14
CA ASP A 17 15.34 -1.69 -6.27
C ASP A 17 14.02 -2.29 -5.77
N ILE A 18 12.98 -1.47 -5.72
CA ILE A 18 11.67 -1.83 -5.19
C ILE A 18 10.92 -2.81 -6.08
N PHE A 19 11.15 -2.80 -7.39
CA PHE A 19 10.46 -3.71 -8.30
C PHE A 19 11.06 -5.12 -8.22
N ALA A 20 12.40 -5.23 -8.17
CA ALA A 20 13.05 -6.50 -7.90
C ALA A 20 12.67 -7.04 -6.52
N THR A 21 12.59 -6.16 -5.52
CA THR A 21 12.15 -6.53 -4.16
C THR A 21 10.70 -7.00 -4.14
N ALA A 22 9.79 -6.29 -4.83
CA ALA A 22 8.38 -6.68 -4.94
C ALA A 22 8.22 -8.06 -5.59
N ALA A 23 8.97 -8.32 -6.68
CA ALA A 23 8.97 -9.62 -7.34
C ALA A 23 9.49 -10.74 -6.42
N ALA A 24 10.59 -10.51 -5.70
CA ALA A 24 11.14 -11.47 -4.75
C ALA A 24 10.17 -11.74 -3.59
N LEU A 25 9.54 -10.71 -3.03
CA LEU A 25 8.53 -10.84 -1.99
C LEU A 25 7.33 -11.66 -2.48
N ALA A 26 6.79 -11.34 -3.66
CA ALA A 26 5.66 -12.06 -4.25
C ALA A 26 6.01 -13.54 -4.48
N ALA A 27 7.21 -13.86 -4.97
CA ALA A 27 7.69 -15.23 -5.14
C ALA A 27 7.78 -16.00 -3.81
N ASN A 28 7.94 -15.31 -2.69
CA ASN A 28 7.94 -15.87 -1.34
C ASN A 28 6.56 -15.83 -0.66
N GLY A 29 5.49 -15.56 -1.40
CA GLY A 29 4.11 -15.58 -0.90
C GLY A 29 3.67 -14.31 -0.15
N PHE A 30 4.44 -13.22 -0.24
CA PHE A 30 4.00 -11.93 0.29
C PHE A 30 2.80 -11.39 -0.49
N VAL A 31 1.78 -10.95 0.24
CA VAL A 31 0.61 -10.28 -0.33
C VAL A 31 0.71 -8.80 0.02
N SER A 32 0.88 -7.94 -0.99
CA SER A 32 0.92 -6.50 -0.80
C SER A 32 -0.44 -5.91 -0.46
N LEU A 33 -0.45 -4.77 0.23
CA LEU A 33 -1.65 -3.97 0.46
C LEU A 33 -2.24 -3.51 -0.87
N SER A 34 -3.51 -3.83 -1.12
CA SER A 34 -4.17 -3.44 -2.37
C SER A 34 -4.48 -1.96 -2.41
N ILE A 35 -4.02 -1.29 -3.47
CA ILE A 35 -4.25 0.14 -3.72
C ILE A 35 -5.29 0.32 -4.82
N SER A 36 -6.12 1.36 -4.69
CA SER A 36 -7.17 1.64 -5.66
C SER A 36 -6.57 1.95 -7.04
N PRO A 37 -7.04 1.36 -8.15
CA PRO A 37 -6.55 1.66 -9.50
C PRO A 37 -6.53 3.15 -9.83
N ASN A 38 -7.56 3.90 -9.43
CA ASN A 38 -7.67 5.35 -9.66
C ASN A 38 -6.48 6.16 -9.11
N TYR A 39 -5.78 5.65 -8.10
CA TYR A 39 -4.58 6.31 -7.58
C TYR A 39 -3.50 6.44 -8.66
N TYR A 40 -3.35 5.44 -9.53
CA TYR A 40 -2.34 5.43 -10.59
C TYR A 40 -2.72 6.36 -11.73
N ASP A 41 -4.00 6.38 -12.11
CA ASP A 41 -4.53 7.33 -13.10
C ASP A 41 -4.28 8.79 -12.64
N ASP A 42 -4.48 9.08 -11.34
CA ASP A 42 -4.19 10.39 -10.75
C ASP A 42 -2.68 10.70 -10.74
N LEU A 43 -1.81 9.71 -10.50
CA LEU A 43 -0.36 9.88 -10.54
C LEU A 43 0.14 10.23 -11.94
N GLU A 44 -0.39 9.56 -12.97
CA GLU A 44 -0.09 9.86 -14.38
C GLU A 44 -0.38 11.32 -14.69
N ALA A 45 -1.57 11.80 -14.34
CA ALA A 45 -1.97 13.19 -14.55
C ALA A 45 -1.12 14.18 -13.73
N ARG A 46 -0.80 13.85 -12.47
CA ARG A 46 -0.09 14.75 -11.55
C ARG A 46 1.39 14.89 -11.89
N PHE A 47 2.04 13.80 -12.26
CA PHE A 47 3.50 13.77 -12.46
C PHE A 47 3.90 13.60 -13.93
N GLY A 48 2.95 13.45 -14.85
CA GLY A 48 3.23 13.18 -16.26
C GLY A 48 4.01 11.88 -16.44
N LEU A 49 3.62 10.83 -15.69
CA LEU A 49 4.28 9.53 -15.77
C LEU A 49 3.97 8.88 -17.12
N ASP A 50 4.94 8.11 -17.62
CA ASP A 50 4.69 7.22 -18.75
C ASP A 50 3.70 6.11 -18.34
N ALA A 51 2.83 5.73 -19.27
CA ALA A 51 1.78 4.74 -19.01
C ALA A 51 2.35 3.37 -18.64
N GLU A 52 3.48 2.95 -19.22
CA GLU A 52 4.13 1.68 -18.87
C GLU A 52 4.63 1.72 -17.43
N PHE A 53 5.19 2.85 -17.01
CA PHE A 53 5.67 3.04 -15.64
C PHE A 53 4.52 3.05 -14.63
N ALA A 54 3.42 3.75 -14.93
CA ALA A 54 2.24 3.77 -14.07
C ALA A 54 1.60 2.38 -13.93
N GLU A 55 1.46 1.63 -15.03
CA GLU A 55 0.97 0.25 -15.00
C GLU A 55 1.93 -0.67 -14.23
N ARG A 56 3.24 -0.46 -14.32
CA ARG A 56 4.22 -1.21 -13.52
C ARG A 56 4.07 -0.95 -12.02
N LEU A 57 3.82 0.30 -11.61
CA LEU A 57 3.54 0.65 -10.21
C LEU A 57 2.25 -0.02 -9.73
N LYS A 58 1.20 0.05 -10.56
CA LYS A 58 -0.13 -0.54 -10.30
C LYS A 58 -0.10 -2.04 -10.15
N ALA A 59 0.58 -2.75 -11.06
CA ALA A 59 0.72 -4.19 -11.01
C ALA A 59 1.37 -4.69 -9.70
N ASN A 60 2.21 -3.86 -9.08
CA ASN A 60 2.92 -4.19 -7.84
C ASN A 60 2.33 -3.51 -6.59
N ASN A 61 1.23 -2.77 -6.70
CA ASN A 61 0.65 -1.96 -5.62
C ASN A 61 1.65 -1.00 -4.95
N ILE A 62 2.58 -0.44 -5.72
CA ILE A 62 3.61 0.48 -5.23
C ILE A 62 3.04 1.90 -5.22
N LEU A 63 3.16 2.63 -4.12
CA LEU A 63 2.86 4.06 -4.06
C LEU A 63 4.10 4.84 -4.50
N TYR A 64 3.87 5.97 -5.16
CA TYR A 64 4.89 6.82 -5.74
C TYR A 64 4.68 8.28 -5.37
N ASP A 65 5.76 8.96 -5.00
CA ASP A 65 5.81 10.41 -4.84
C ASP A 65 7.09 10.95 -5.48
N ARG A 66 7.08 12.22 -5.88
CA ARG A 66 8.23 12.89 -6.48
C ARG A 66 8.30 14.34 -6.02
N ASP A 67 9.49 14.75 -5.60
CA ASP A 67 9.82 16.14 -5.31
C ASP A 67 10.89 16.65 -6.30
N GLU A 68 11.37 17.88 -6.10
CA GLU A 68 12.41 18.48 -6.95
C GLU A 68 13.75 17.73 -6.89
N ALA A 69 14.01 16.98 -5.81
CA ALA A 69 15.26 16.27 -5.57
C ALA A 69 15.23 14.82 -6.04
N GLY A 70 14.04 14.21 -6.14
CA GLY A 70 13.87 12.94 -6.83
C GLY A 70 12.62 12.15 -6.41
N GLU A 71 12.73 10.82 -6.45
CA GLU A 71 11.58 9.92 -6.41
C GLU A 71 11.52 9.09 -5.13
N TYR A 72 10.30 8.73 -4.74
CA TYR A 72 10.02 7.91 -3.58
C TYR A 72 9.01 6.83 -3.88
N PHE A 73 9.39 5.59 -3.58
CA PHE A 73 8.57 4.41 -3.81
C PHE A 73 8.29 3.72 -2.48
N GLN A 74 7.06 3.27 -2.30
CA GLN A 74 6.61 2.64 -1.07
C GLN A 74 5.72 1.44 -1.37
N LEU A 75 6.06 0.28 -0.83
CA LEU A 75 5.27 -0.94 -0.90
C LEU A 75 4.86 -1.34 0.52
N TYR A 76 3.58 -1.62 0.73
CA TYR A 76 3.06 -1.93 2.06
C TYR A 76 2.54 -3.35 2.15
N SER A 77 2.62 -3.93 3.35
CA SER A 77 1.84 -5.11 3.70
C SER A 77 0.45 -4.71 4.22
N PRO A 78 -0.51 -5.65 4.22
CA PRO A 78 -1.67 -5.61 5.11
C PRO A 78 -1.26 -5.55 6.59
N THR A 79 -2.24 -5.32 7.46
CA THR A 79 -2.05 -5.38 8.90
C THR A 79 -1.95 -6.83 9.40
N TYR A 80 -1.03 -7.07 10.32
CA TYR A 80 -0.85 -8.31 11.07
C TYR A 80 -1.16 -8.07 12.55
N GLY A 81 -1.82 -9.05 13.19
CA GLY A 81 -2.12 -8.99 14.62
C GLY A 81 -2.86 -7.71 15.02
N GLU A 82 -2.31 -7.00 16.00
CA GLU A 82 -2.90 -5.78 16.60
C GLU A 82 -2.66 -4.49 15.78
N GLY A 83 -2.48 -4.62 14.45
CA GLY A 83 -2.33 -3.47 13.54
C GLY A 83 -0.91 -3.15 13.11
N LEU A 84 0.05 -4.06 13.36
CA LEU A 84 1.40 -3.96 12.83
C LEU A 84 1.40 -4.17 11.31
N PHE A 85 2.08 -3.33 10.54
CA PHE A 85 2.33 -3.58 9.11
C PHE A 85 3.80 -3.30 8.76
N PHE A 86 4.23 -3.82 7.60
CA PHE A 86 5.56 -3.61 7.07
C PHE A 86 5.51 -2.67 5.87
N GLU A 87 6.57 -1.89 5.71
CA GLU A 87 6.79 -1.00 4.59
C GLU A 87 8.15 -1.30 3.96
N ILE A 88 8.20 -1.33 2.64
CA ILE A 88 9.44 -1.39 1.87
C ILE A 88 9.54 -0.07 1.13
N VAL A 89 10.69 0.60 1.26
CA VAL A 89 10.90 1.93 0.72
C VAL A 89 12.15 2.01 -0.15
N GLU A 90 12.03 2.73 -1.25
CA GLU A 90 13.17 3.14 -2.08
C GLU A 90 13.14 4.65 -2.26
N ARG A 91 14.24 5.32 -1.92
CA ARG A 91 14.42 6.77 -2.10
C ARG A 91 15.50 7.01 -3.14
N ARG A 92 15.12 7.63 -4.25
CA ARG A 92 16.05 8.08 -5.29
C ARG A 92 16.19 9.59 -5.22
N GLY A 93 16.96 10.08 -4.24
CA GLY A 93 17.18 11.53 -4.06
C GLY A 93 16.05 12.30 -3.36
N TYR A 94 14.86 11.71 -3.22
CA TYR A 94 13.71 12.32 -2.54
C TYR A 94 13.97 12.65 -1.06
N ARG A 95 13.61 13.87 -0.66
CA ARG A 95 13.89 14.43 0.68
C ARG A 95 12.64 14.62 1.53
N GLY A 96 11.46 14.54 0.94
CA GLY A 96 10.19 14.66 1.65
C GLY A 96 9.85 13.48 2.56
N TYR A 97 8.67 13.56 3.18
CA TYR A 97 8.15 12.54 4.09
C TYR A 97 7.11 11.60 3.44
N GLY A 98 6.74 11.81 2.17
CA GLY A 98 5.70 11.01 1.50
C GLY A 98 4.30 11.26 2.04
N ALA A 99 4.00 12.48 2.50
CA ALA A 99 2.71 12.82 3.13
C ALA A 99 1.51 12.58 2.19
N ALA A 100 1.68 12.80 0.88
CA ALA A 100 0.64 12.51 -0.11
C ALA A 100 0.26 11.02 -0.12
N ASN A 101 1.26 10.13 -0.08
CA ASN A 101 1.05 8.68 -0.07
C ASN A 101 0.44 8.16 1.23
N ALA A 102 0.70 8.85 2.35
CA ALA A 102 0.18 8.44 3.65
C ALA A 102 -1.36 8.38 3.68
N ILE A 103 -2.06 9.29 2.99
CA ILE A 103 -3.53 9.33 2.93
C ILE A 103 -4.06 8.07 2.23
N PHE A 104 -3.47 7.69 1.11
CA PHE A 104 -3.88 6.50 0.34
C PHE A 104 -3.59 5.22 1.10
N ARG A 105 -2.43 5.13 1.78
CA ARG A 105 -2.12 4.03 2.70
C ARG A 105 -3.16 3.89 3.80
N ILE A 106 -3.49 4.98 4.49
CA ILE A 106 -4.47 4.97 5.60
C ILE A 106 -5.83 4.49 5.08
N ALA A 107 -6.27 4.99 3.92
CA ALA A 107 -7.52 4.55 3.30
C ALA A 107 -7.51 3.05 2.94
N ALA A 108 -6.39 2.54 2.40
CA ALA A 108 -6.23 1.13 2.05
C ALA A 108 -6.20 0.22 3.30
N LEU A 109 -5.44 0.60 4.34
CA LEU A 109 -5.39 -0.13 5.62
C LEU A 109 -6.75 -0.13 6.33
N SER A 110 -7.48 0.99 6.29
CA SER A 110 -8.81 1.09 6.89
C SER A 110 -9.82 0.11 6.28
N LYS A 111 -9.67 -0.26 5.01
CA LYS A 111 -10.50 -1.30 4.38
C LYS A 111 -10.18 -2.72 4.90
N HIS A 112 -8.97 -2.93 5.40
CA HIS A 112 -8.53 -4.23 5.93
C HIS A 112 -8.80 -4.35 7.44
N LEU A 113 -8.87 -3.23 8.15
CA LEU A 113 -9.32 -3.16 9.54
C LEU A 113 -10.84 -3.26 9.60
N ARG A 114 -11.38 -4.46 9.84
CA ARG A 114 -12.81 -4.61 10.18
C ARG A 114 -13.06 -4.00 11.56
N PRO A 115 -13.97 -3.01 11.71
CA PRO A 115 -14.34 -2.51 13.02
C PRO A 115 -15.00 -3.64 13.84
N PRO A 116 -14.66 -3.80 15.13
CA PRO A 116 -15.43 -4.66 16.02
C PRO A 116 -16.91 -4.24 16.00
N GLY A 117 -17.81 -5.18 15.71
CA GLY A 117 -19.27 -4.93 15.70
C GLY A 117 -19.90 -4.61 14.35
N LEU A 118 -19.12 -4.50 13.26
CA LEU A 118 -19.71 -4.39 11.91
C LEU A 118 -20.29 -5.75 11.48
N PRO A 119 -21.58 -5.85 11.09
CA PRO A 119 -22.16 -7.12 10.66
C PRO A 119 -21.43 -7.65 9.43
N ALA A 120 -21.11 -8.94 9.42
CA ALA A 120 -20.55 -9.58 8.24
C ALA A 120 -21.56 -9.46 7.10
N ILE A 121 -21.14 -8.88 5.97
CA ILE A 121 -21.94 -8.90 4.75
C ILE A 121 -22.07 -10.37 4.35
N ALA A 122 -23.21 -10.98 4.63
CA ALA A 122 -23.53 -12.30 4.13
C ALA A 122 -23.41 -12.24 2.61
N LYS A 123 -22.53 -13.05 2.01
CA LYS A 123 -22.58 -13.29 0.57
C LYS A 123 -24.00 -13.76 0.29
N VAL A 124 -24.80 -12.91 -0.34
CA VAL A 124 -26.11 -13.31 -0.88
C VAL A 124 -25.79 -14.39 -1.88
N ARG A 125 -25.98 -15.64 -1.46
CA ARG A 125 -26.00 -16.76 -2.37
C ARG A 125 -27.14 -16.48 -3.34
N ARG A 126 -26.81 -16.12 -4.58
CA ARG A 126 -27.74 -16.18 -5.70
C ARG A 126 -27.96 -17.66 -6.02
N ASP A 127 -28.65 -18.34 -5.12
CA ASP A 127 -29.21 -19.66 -5.35
C ASP A 127 -30.64 -19.42 -5.82
N LEU A 128 -30.80 -18.98 -7.07
CA LEU A 128 -32.07 -19.12 -7.78
C LEU A 128 -31.79 -19.71 -9.17
N HIS A 129 -31.94 -21.03 -9.22
CA HIS A 129 -32.41 -21.81 -10.36
C HIS A 129 -33.72 -22.49 -9.89
N PRO A 130 -34.59 -23.02 -10.76
CA PRO A 130 -34.36 -23.39 -12.16
C PRO A 130 -34.97 -22.47 -13.22
#